data_AF-A0A7W0LC65-F1
#
_entry.id   AF-A0A7W0LC65-F1
#
_cell.length_a   1.000
_cell.length_b   1.000
_cell.length_c   1.000
_cell.angle_alpha   90.00
_cell.angle_beta   90.00
_cell.angle_gamma   90.00
#
_symmetry.space_group_name_H-M   'P 1'
#
loop_
_entity.id
_entity.type
_entity.pdbx_description
1 polymer ?
#
loop_
_entity_poly.entity_id
_entity_poly.type
_entity_poly.pdbx_seq_one_letter_code
_entity_poly.pdbx_strand_id
1 'polypeptide(L)'
;MTATCRAPRLAVCLLGLLLAARCGGQAPQEQNPQASRPPSTEKGPPDQPVSESGEPQRPKIVMLGDSLTAGLGLLESQAFPALIQQKIEADGYRFEV
;
A
#
# COMPACT_ATOMS: atom_id res chain seq x y z
N MET A 1 -17.55 2.93 -56.26
CA MET A 1 -17.54 1.57 -55.68
C MET A 1 -16.89 1.66 -54.30
N THR A 2 -17.69 1.84 -53.27
CA THR A 2 -17.28 2.10 -51.87
C THR A 2 -17.76 0.96 -50.99
N ALA A 3 -16.96 -0.09 -50.76
CA ALA A 3 -17.35 -1.15 -49.81
C ALA A 3 -16.21 -2.12 -49.45
N THR A 4 -15.26 -1.70 -48.59
CA THR A 4 -14.47 -2.69 -47.81
C THR A 4 -13.85 -2.17 -46.51
N CYS A 5 -13.81 -0.86 -46.25
CA CYS A 5 -13.08 -0.31 -45.09
C CYS A 5 -13.82 -0.34 -43.73
N ARG A 6 -14.93 -1.08 -43.58
CA ARG A 6 -15.72 -1.12 -42.32
C ARG A 6 -15.48 -2.40 -41.48
N ALA A 7 -14.75 -3.37 -42.00
CA ALA A 7 -14.42 -4.61 -41.30
C ALA A 7 -13.38 -4.48 -40.17
N PRO A 8 -12.30 -3.68 -40.26
CA PRO A 8 -11.27 -3.67 -39.20
C PRO A 8 -11.74 -2.92 -37.96
N ARG A 9 -12.68 -1.97 -38.11
CA ARG A 9 -13.26 -1.20 -37.00
C ARG A 9 -14.24 -2.03 -36.18
N LEU A 10 -14.97 -2.94 -36.82
CA LEU A 10 -15.93 -3.82 -36.15
C LEU A 10 -15.24 -4.89 -35.31
N ALA A 11 -14.12 -5.43 -35.79
CA ALA A 11 -13.28 -6.38 -35.05
C ALA A 11 -12.62 -5.75 -33.80
N VAL A 12 -12.14 -4.50 -33.91
CA VAL A 12 -11.56 -3.76 -32.78
C VAL A 12 -12.61 -3.43 -31.70
N CYS A 13 -13.83 -3.05 -32.10
CA CYS A 13 -14.92 -2.82 -31.15
C CYS A 13 -15.39 -4.10 -30.43
N LEU A 14 -15.48 -5.22 -31.13
CA LEU A 14 -15.87 -6.51 -30.54
C LEU A 14 -14.83 -7.04 -29.55
N LEU A 15 -13.54 -6.87 -29.85
CA LEU A 15 -12.46 -7.26 -28.93
C LEU A 15 -12.41 -6.35 -27.68
N GLY A 16 -12.70 -5.05 -27.83
CA GLY A 16 -12.80 -4.11 -26.71
C GLY A 16 -13.97 -4.41 -25.77
N LEU A 17 -15.11 -4.88 -26.29
CA LEU A 17 -16.28 -5.23 -25.47
C LEU A 17 -16.06 -6.50 -24.63
N LEU A 18 -15.26 -7.46 -25.12
CA LEU A 18 -15.01 -8.74 -24.44
C LEU A 18 -14.08 -8.60 -23.22
N LEU A 19 -13.19 -7.60 -23.17
CA LEU A 19 -12.30 -7.38 -22.02
C LEU A 19 -12.97 -6.65 -20.84
N ALA A 20 -14.10 -5.96 -21.06
CA ALA A 20 -14.82 -5.24 -20.00
C ALA A 20 -15.73 -6.14 -19.13
N ALA A 21 -15.96 -7.39 -19.53
CA ALA A 21 -16.79 -8.34 -18.79
C ALA A 21 -16.02 -9.14 -17.71
N ARG A 22 -14.73 -8.83 -17.48
CA ARG A 22 -13.89 -9.53 -16.48
C ARG A 22 -13.52 -8.70 -15.25
N CYS A 23 -14.34 -7.71 -14.89
CA CYS A 23 -14.40 -7.16 -13.53
C CYS A 23 -15.73 -6.44 -13.29
N GLY A 24 -16.66 -7.04 -12.54
CA GLY A 24 -17.82 -6.30 -12.03
C GLY A 24 -18.92 -7.12 -11.34
N GLY A 25 -18.88 -7.15 -10.00
CA GLY A 25 -20.04 -7.27 -9.09
C GLY A 25 -20.50 -8.69 -8.69
N GLN A 26 -20.96 -8.98 -7.46
CA GLN A 26 -21.30 -8.16 -6.29
C GLN A 26 -21.60 -9.08 -5.06
N ALA A 27 -21.42 -8.55 -3.83
CA ALA A 27 -21.80 -9.13 -2.52
C ALA A 27 -23.36 -9.17 -2.30
N PRO A 28 -23.99 -9.51 -1.13
CA PRO A 28 -23.55 -10.00 0.20
C PRO A 28 -24.40 -11.16 0.82
N GLN A 29 -23.87 -11.91 1.81
CA GLN A 29 -24.72 -12.59 2.80
C GLN A 29 -24.10 -12.61 4.19
N GLU A 30 -24.90 -12.09 5.09
CA GLU A 30 -24.82 -12.01 6.54
C GLU A 30 -24.95 -13.42 7.15
N GLN A 31 -24.04 -13.81 8.04
CA GLN A 31 -24.35 -14.87 9.00
C GLN A 31 -23.75 -14.49 10.34
N ASN A 32 -24.54 -13.68 11.05
CA ASN A 32 -24.46 -13.48 12.49
C ASN A 32 -25.13 -14.66 13.19
N PRO A 33 -24.39 -15.50 13.93
CA PRO A 33 -24.87 -15.88 15.26
C PRO A 33 -23.94 -15.38 16.38
N GLN A 34 -24.37 -14.29 17.00
CA GLN A 34 -23.89 -13.80 18.28
C GLN A 34 -24.47 -14.67 19.40
N ALA A 35 -23.71 -15.68 19.83
CA ALA A 35 -23.82 -16.29 21.16
C ALA A 35 -22.50 -17.02 21.42
N SER A 36 -21.47 -16.35 21.95
CA SER A 36 -21.28 -16.31 23.41
C SER A 36 -20.25 -15.23 23.76
N ARG A 37 -20.52 -14.44 24.81
CA ARG A 37 -19.57 -13.50 25.44
C ARG A 37 -19.74 -13.67 26.96
N PRO A 38 -18.74 -13.45 27.85
CA PRO A 38 -17.27 -13.61 27.84
C PRO A 38 -16.77 -14.44 29.08
N PRO A 39 -15.47 -14.45 29.46
CA PRO A 39 -14.83 -13.35 30.21
C PRO A 39 -13.55 -12.87 29.50
N SER A 40 -13.40 -11.56 29.25
CA SER A 40 -12.62 -10.66 30.11
C SER A 40 -11.25 -11.24 30.50
N THR A 41 -10.33 -11.31 29.54
CA THR A 41 -8.92 -11.10 29.84
C THR A 41 -8.65 -9.63 29.61
N GLU A 42 -8.51 -8.96 30.74
CA GLU A 42 -7.94 -7.63 30.97
C GLU A 42 -7.15 -7.08 29.79
N LYS A 43 -7.74 -6.05 29.17
CA LYS A 43 -7.03 -5.09 28.35
C LYS A 43 -6.04 -4.36 29.26
N GLY A 44 -4.87 -4.95 29.43
CA GLY A 44 -3.71 -4.21 29.90
C GLY A 44 -3.55 -2.95 29.02
N PRO A 45 -3.10 -1.81 29.58
CA PRO A 45 -2.78 -0.64 28.78
C PRO A 45 -1.94 -1.08 27.58
N PRO A 46 -2.16 -0.53 26.37
CA PRO A 46 -1.20 -0.77 25.31
C PRO A 46 0.18 -0.42 25.87
N ASP A 47 1.11 -1.36 25.81
CA ASP A 47 2.54 -1.10 25.95
C ASP A 47 2.85 -0.01 24.92
N GLN A 48 2.69 1.24 25.32
CA GLN A 48 3.39 2.33 24.69
C GLN A 48 4.85 2.00 24.96
N PRO A 49 5.70 1.85 23.92
CA PRO A 49 7.12 1.85 24.17
C PRO A 49 7.42 3.19 24.84
N VAL A 50 7.57 3.16 26.16
CA VAL A 50 8.13 4.24 26.95
C VAL A 50 9.53 4.41 26.39
N SER A 51 9.67 5.35 25.45
CA SER A 51 10.99 5.82 25.05
C SER A 51 11.53 6.57 26.26
N GLU A 52 12.13 5.84 27.19
CA GLU A 52 12.84 6.33 28.39
C GLU A 52 14.17 7.02 28.05
N SER A 53 14.29 7.56 26.85
CA SER A 53 15.37 8.43 26.45
C SER A 53 14.74 9.81 26.31
N GLY A 54 15.11 10.75 27.19
CA GLY A 54 14.68 12.15 27.15
C GLY A 54 15.16 12.92 25.92
N GLU A 55 15.39 12.23 24.80
CA GLU A 55 15.66 12.82 23.51
C GLU A 55 14.34 13.30 22.88
N PRO A 56 14.35 14.45 22.21
CA PRO A 56 13.18 14.94 21.49
C PRO A 56 12.78 13.89 20.45
N GLN A 57 11.58 13.35 20.60
CA GLN A 57 11.04 12.29 19.75
C GLN A 57 10.96 12.80 18.31
N ARG A 58 11.83 12.28 17.43
CA ARG A 58 11.85 12.70 16.02
C ARG A 58 10.60 12.15 15.33
N PRO A 59 9.86 12.98 14.58
CA PRO A 59 8.78 12.49 13.74
C PRO A 59 9.31 11.45 12.74
N LYS A 60 8.59 10.33 12.62
CA LYS A 60 8.97 9.20 11.76
C LYS A 60 8.21 9.21 10.45
N ILE A 61 8.89 8.86 9.36
CA ILE A 61 8.35 8.78 8.00
C ILE A 61 8.41 7.33 7.55
N VAL A 62 7.27 6.67 7.50
CA VAL A 62 7.22 5.28 7.04
C VAL A 62 7.14 5.21 5.52
N MET A 63 8.08 4.50 4.89
CA MET A 63 8.08 4.26 3.46
C MET A 63 7.44 2.92 3.11
N LEU A 64 6.24 2.97 2.55
CA LEU A 64 5.50 1.79 2.09
C LEU A 64 5.74 1.59 0.59
N GLY A 65 6.32 0.46 0.21
CA GLY A 65 6.62 0.14 -1.19
C GLY A 65 6.98 -1.33 -1.40
N ASP A 66 7.57 -1.61 -2.56
CA ASP A 66 7.97 -2.94 -3.01
C ASP A 66 9.51 -3.10 -3.03
N SER A 67 10.01 -3.97 -3.92
CA SER A 67 11.44 -4.21 -4.11
C SER A 67 12.25 -2.97 -4.48
N LEU A 68 11.64 -1.95 -5.12
CA LEU A 68 12.32 -0.70 -5.46
C LEU A 68 12.61 0.12 -4.21
N THR A 69 11.66 0.15 -3.26
CA THR A 69 11.87 0.83 -1.98
C THR A 69 12.87 0.07 -1.13
N ALA A 70 12.81 -1.26 -1.14
CA ALA A 70 13.75 -2.11 -0.42
C ALA A 70 15.18 -2.06 -0.98
N GLY A 71 15.38 -1.62 -2.24
CA GLY A 71 16.68 -1.64 -2.89
C GLY A 71 17.16 -3.05 -3.19
N LEU A 72 16.30 -3.91 -3.77
CA LEU A 72 16.64 -5.31 -4.05
C LEU A 72 17.94 -5.43 -4.89
N GLY A 73 18.96 -6.07 -4.32
CA GLY A 73 20.27 -6.23 -4.94
C GLY A 73 21.27 -5.11 -4.63
N LEU A 74 20.91 -4.15 -3.78
CA LEU A 74 21.78 -3.08 -3.30
C LEU A 74 22.19 -3.30 -1.84
N LEU A 75 23.18 -2.54 -1.39
CA LEU A 75 23.46 -2.38 0.04
C LEU A 75 22.36 -1.54 0.69
N GLU A 76 22.09 -1.80 1.97
CA GLU A 76 21.08 -1.05 2.74
C GLU A 76 21.33 0.47 2.71
N SER A 77 22.60 0.88 2.76
CA SER A 77 23.00 2.30 2.69
C SER A 77 22.70 2.96 1.33
N GLN A 78 22.41 2.16 0.30
CA GLN A 78 22.08 2.61 -1.05
C GLN A 78 20.59 2.42 -1.37
N ALA A 79 19.83 1.78 -0.47
CA ALA A 79 18.39 1.64 -0.63
C ALA A 79 17.70 3.02 -0.58
N PHE A 80 16.53 3.11 -1.18
CA PHE A 80 15.79 4.36 -1.30
C PHE A 80 15.58 5.07 0.06
N PRO A 81 15.12 4.40 1.15
CA PRO A 81 14.97 5.02 2.46
C PRO A 81 16.27 5.64 3.01
N ALA A 82 17.41 4.96 2.84
CA ALA A 82 18.69 5.45 3.32
C ALA A 82 19.12 6.74 2.61
N LEU A 83 18.92 6.81 1.29
CA LEU A 83 19.21 8.02 0.51
C LEU A 83 18.29 9.18 0.88
N ILE A 84 17.04 8.89 1.24
CA ILE A 84 16.11 9.93 1.70
C ILE A 84 16.51 10.43 3.10
N GLN A 85 16.91 9.55 4.02
CA GLN A 85 17.42 9.97 5.33
C GLN A 85 18.62 10.91 5.18
N GLN A 86 19.58 10.57 4.31
CA GLN A 86 20.74 11.43 4.02
C GLN A 86 20.33 12.81 3.48
N LYS A 87 19.33 12.86 2.59
CA LYS A 87 18.82 14.13 2.04
C LYS A 87 18.13 14.97 3.12
N ILE A 88 17.29 14.37 3.95
CA ILE A 88 16.60 15.04 5.06
C ILE A 88 17.60 15.65 6.03
N GLU A 89 18.66 14.90 6.36
CA GLU A 89 19.73 15.39 7.24
C GLU A 89 20.52 16.52 6.59
N ALA A 90 20.84 16.42 5.29
CA ALA A 90 21.54 17.46 4.54
C ALA A 90 20.73 18.77 4.48
N ASP A 91 19.41 18.67 4.40
CA ASP A 91 18.48 19.80 4.41
C ASP A 91 18.22 20.34 5.84
N GLY A 92 18.78 19.71 6.87
CA GLY A 92 18.68 20.15 8.26
C GLY A 92 17.37 19.79 8.96
N TYR A 93 16.57 18.91 8.37
CA TYR A 93 15.32 18.46 8.98
C TYR A 93 15.57 17.37 10.04
N ARG A 94 14.70 17.33 11.05
CA ARG A 94 14.78 16.37 12.18
C ARG A 94 13.75 15.24 12.03
N PHE A 95 13.70 14.62 10.85
CA PHE A 95 12.89 13.42 10.61
C PHE A 95 13.75 12.16 10.65
N GLU A 96 13.09 11.04 10.95
CA GLU A 96 13.64 9.70 10.86
C GLU A 96 12.81 8.91 9.84
N VAL A 97 13.47 8.25 8.90
CA VAL A 97 12.85 7.40 7.86
C VAL A 97 12.99 5.94 8.21
#